data_AF-A0A6N7XKV1-F1
#
_entry.id   AF-A0A6N7XKV1-F1
#
_cell.length_a   1.000
_cell.length_b   1.000
_cell.length_c   1.000
_cell.angle_alpha   90.00
_cell.angle_beta   90.00
_cell.angle_gamma   90.00
#
_symmetry.space_group_name_H-M   'P 1'
#
loop_
_entity.id
_entity.type
_entity.pdbx_description
1 polymer ?
#
loop_
_entity_poly.entity_id
_entity_poly.type
_entity_poly.pdbx_seq_one_letter_code
_entity_poly.pdbx_strand_id
1 'polypeptide(L)'
;MNIQWQNSENVKINNTNTSAILEDSSEVLSFFADKYIITKYPIKTGDLVEYAGITYIVVSQIDRNIENRKENQYNYRARIRQADFTIKIVIDGKVEIFPSIIEGQTFDIIENKIIDVSSDKIIVTLKASDISNKIIKTMRFIKLGDAWKVVGVDKTKLGLIILFCDSDSTSHLDDIENEIANADLIKDNPVEPEPEPEPTVARYEVTPILQYQDDTPYQIYFNSWQKYTIKKFVDDVEVNGNFTFELSSTKATLSEATNNSCKVSVASIVGKYVANLIVTDADTNEIAIEKSINIMGR
;
A
#
# COMPACT_ATOMS: atom_id res chain seq x y z
N MET A 1 -0.07 40.75 15.91
CA MET A 1 -0.58 39.62 16.72
C MET A 1 0.60 38.70 17.00
N ASN A 2 0.96 38.45 18.26
CA ASN A 2 2.05 37.53 18.59
C ASN A 2 1.52 36.09 18.47
N ILE A 3 2.06 35.34 17.51
CA ILE A 3 1.63 33.96 17.25
C ILE A 3 2.20 33.06 18.33
N GLN A 4 1.32 32.40 19.09
CA GLN A 4 1.68 31.48 20.16
C GLN A 4 1.79 30.06 19.59
N TRP A 5 3.00 29.66 19.16
CA TRP A 5 3.26 28.35 18.56
C TRP A 5 2.99 27.14 19.48
N GLN A 6 2.82 27.36 20.77
CA GLN A 6 2.43 26.34 21.74
C GLN A 6 1.06 25.70 21.45
N ASN A 7 0.21 26.36 20.65
CA ASN A 7 -1.09 25.83 20.22
C ASN A 7 -1.03 25.18 18.82
N SER A 8 0.17 24.86 18.33
CA SER A 8 0.30 24.20 17.03
C SER A 8 -0.02 22.71 17.13
N GLU A 9 -0.70 22.21 16.11
CA GLU A 9 -1.15 20.84 15.97
C GLU A 9 -0.31 20.09 14.93
N ASN A 10 -0.25 18.77 15.05
CA ASN A 10 0.37 17.92 14.04
C ASN A 10 -0.54 17.83 12.81
N VAL A 11 0.02 18.12 11.64
CA VAL A 11 -0.68 18.08 10.35
C VAL A 11 0.21 17.42 9.30
N LYS A 12 -0.39 16.98 8.20
CA LYS A 12 0.34 16.47 7.04
C LYS A 12 0.02 17.36 5.83
N ILE A 13 1.03 17.95 5.22
CA ILE A 13 0.87 18.83 4.05
C ILE A 13 1.52 18.16 2.84
N ASN A 14 0.74 17.83 1.80
CA ASN A 14 1.18 17.05 0.63
C ASN A 14 2.07 15.85 1.02
N ASN A 15 1.59 15.01 1.95
CA ASN A 15 2.32 13.87 2.51
C ASN A 15 3.52 14.16 3.41
N THR A 16 3.84 15.42 3.71
CA THR A 16 4.92 15.79 4.63
C THR A 16 4.37 16.10 6.02
N ASN A 17 4.86 15.39 7.05
CA ASN A 17 4.50 15.67 8.44
C ASN A 17 5.09 17.01 8.90
N THR A 18 4.26 17.87 9.48
CA THR A 18 4.64 19.18 10.00
C THR A 18 3.68 19.65 11.10
N SER A 19 3.82 20.90 11.54
CA SER A 19 2.97 21.53 12.55
C SER A 19 2.30 22.79 12.01
N ALA A 20 1.03 23.01 12.39
CA ALA A 20 0.30 24.22 12.04
C ALA A 20 -0.69 24.62 13.13
N ILE A 21 -0.97 25.91 13.25
CA ILE A 21 -2.11 26.42 14.03
C ILE A 21 -3.33 26.44 13.10
N LEU A 22 -4.44 25.92 13.60
CA LEU A 22 -5.71 25.86 12.89
C LEU A 22 -6.77 26.62 13.67
N GLU A 23 -7.41 27.57 13.00
CA GLU A 23 -8.47 28.41 13.58
C GLU A 23 -9.71 28.32 12.69
N ASP A 24 -10.90 28.25 13.27
CA ASP A 24 -12.13 28.32 12.48
C ASP A 24 -12.21 29.66 11.76
N SER A 25 -12.59 29.63 10.48
CA SER A 25 -12.65 30.86 9.68
C SER A 25 -13.91 31.69 9.91
N SER A 26 -14.87 31.13 10.65
CA SER A 26 -16.14 31.73 11.03
C SER A 26 -16.47 31.32 12.46
N GLU A 27 -16.97 32.27 13.26
CA GLU A 27 -17.50 32.00 14.60
C GLU A 27 -18.93 31.40 14.55
N VAL A 28 -19.56 31.44 13.37
CA VAL A 28 -20.89 30.88 13.11
C VAL A 28 -20.74 29.59 12.33
N LEU A 29 -21.52 28.56 12.70
CA LEU A 29 -21.58 27.30 11.98
C LEU A 29 -21.99 27.53 10.52
N SER A 30 -21.14 27.11 9.58
CA SER A 30 -21.39 27.16 8.14
C SER A 30 -21.40 25.75 7.55
N PHE A 31 -22.03 25.59 6.38
CA PHE A 31 -22.03 24.34 5.62
C PHE A 31 -20.61 23.87 5.28
N PHE A 32 -19.70 24.80 4.96
CA PHE A 32 -18.29 24.50 4.76
C PHE A 32 -17.51 24.70 6.06
N ALA A 33 -16.73 23.70 6.47
CA ALA A 33 -15.83 23.77 7.61
C ALA A 33 -14.50 24.45 7.23
N ASP A 34 -14.59 25.71 6.82
CA ASP A 34 -13.42 26.50 6.43
C ASP A 34 -12.58 26.86 7.66
N LYS A 35 -11.27 26.64 7.58
CA LYS A 35 -10.30 27.00 8.63
C LYS A 35 -9.23 27.92 8.07
N TYR A 36 -8.64 28.74 8.94
CA TYR A 36 -7.35 29.36 8.70
C TYR A 36 -6.24 28.42 9.16
N ILE A 37 -5.24 28.24 8.30
CA ILE A 37 -4.00 27.54 8.64
C ILE A 37 -2.87 28.56 8.78
N ILE A 38 -2.07 28.44 9.84
CA ILE A 38 -0.83 29.18 10.03
C ILE A 38 0.30 28.17 10.26
N THR A 39 1.30 28.16 9.39
CA THR A 39 2.41 27.20 9.47
C THR A 39 3.75 27.83 9.12
N LYS A 40 4.85 27.25 9.59
CA LYS A 40 6.22 27.56 9.14
C LYS A 40 6.59 26.81 7.88
N TYR A 41 5.86 25.75 7.55
CA TYR A 41 6.08 24.96 6.35
C TYR A 41 5.55 25.74 5.12
N PRO A 42 6.34 25.88 4.04
CA PRO A 42 5.87 26.56 2.83
C PRO A 42 4.63 25.88 2.25
N ILE A 43 3.56 26.64 2.10
CA ILE A 43 2.30 26.19 1.49
C ILE A 43 1.99 26.98 0.22
N LYS A 44 1.18 26.37 -0.65
CA LYS A 44 0.65 26.94 -1.89
C LYS A 44 -0.84 26.66 -1.99
N THR A 45 -1.55 27.50 -2.75
CA THR A 45 -2.93 27.23 -3.14
C THR A 45 -3.00 25.87 -3.84
N GLY A 46 -3.98 25.04 -3.48
CA GLY A 46 -4.13 23.66 -3.93
C GLY A 46 -3.36 22.61 -3.14
N ASP A 47 -2.60 22.97 -2.11
CA ASP A 47 -2.00 21.96 -1.24
C ASP A 47 -3.05 21.20 -0.44
N LEU A 48 -2.83 19.89 -0.29
CA LEU A 48 -3.66 19.04 0.56
C LEU A 48 -3.12 19.09 1.99
N VAL A 49 -4.02 19.30 2.93
CA VAL A 49 -3.73 19.34 4.37
C VAL A 49 -4.57 18.27 5.06
N GLU A 50 -3.93 17.29 5.69
CA GLU A 50 -4.61 16.31 6.53
C GLU A 50 -4.47 16.71 8.00
N TYR A 51 -5.61 16.79 8.69
CA TYR A 51 -5.68 17.10 10.13
C TYR A 51 -6.86 16.35 10.74
N ALA A 52 -6.64 15.68 11.88
CA ALA A 52 -7.67 14.93 12.60
C ALA A 52 -8.45 13.92 11.73
N GLY A 53 -7.77 13.28 10.76
CA GLY A 53 -8.38 12.34 9.82
C GLY A 53 -9.22 12.99 8.71
N ILE A 54 -9.22 14.32 8.62
CA ILE A 54 -9.97 15.09 7.63
C ILE A 54 -8.98 15.70 6.63
N THR A 55 -9.32 15.61 5.34
CA THR A 55 -8.55 16.22 4.24
C THR A 55 -9.13 17.59 3.90
N TYR A 56 -8.25 18.58 3.79
CA TYR A 56 -8.57 19.94 3.37
C TYR A 56 -7.75 20.33 2.15
N ILE A 57 -8.23 21.32 1.39
CA ILE A 57 -7.50 21.95 0.26
C ILE A 57 -7.25 23.41 0.62
N VAL A 58 -6.05 23.91 0.36
CA VAL A 58 -5.76 25.36 0.44
C VAL A 58 -6.47 26.09 -0.70
N VAL A 59 -7.50 26.88 -0.40
CA VAL A 59 -8.37 27.52 -1.40
C VAL A 59 -8.12 29.01 -1.61
N SER A 60 -7.31 29.64 -0.77
CA SER A 60 -6.98 31.07 -0.89
C SER A 60 -5.57 31.31 -1.43
N GLN A 61 -5.28 32.58 -1.72
CA GLN A 61 -3.91 33.08 -1.79
C GLN A 61 -3.18 32.83 -0.46
N ILE A 62 -1.85 32.76 -0.54
CA ILE A 62 -0.98 32.59 0.62
C ILE A 62 -0.54 33.95 1.11
N ASP A 63 -1.00 34.34 2.29
CA ASP A 63 -0.47 35.48 3.00
C ASP A 63 0.88 35.09 3.61
N ARG A 64 1.92 35.75 3.12
CA ARG A 64 3.27 35.63 3.66
C ARG A 64 3.45 36.83 4.55
N ASN A 65 3.41 36.63 5.86
CA ASN A 65 3.61 37.74 6.77
C ASN A 65 5.10 38.15 6.76
N ILE A 66 5.42 39.10 5.88
CA ILE A 66 6.76 39.66 5.69
C ILE A 66 7.04 40.74 6.76
N GLU A 67 6.04 41.20 7.52
CA GLU A 67 6.19 42.34 8.44
C GLU A 67 6.97 41.99 9.73
N ASN A 68 7.09 40.70 10.08
CA ASN A 68 7.99 40.22 11.14
C ASN A 68 9.45 40.01 10.67
N ARG A 69 9.93 40.85 9.75
CA ARG A 69 11.34 40.89 9.27
C ARG A 69 12.38 41.11 10.37
N LYS A 70 11.96 41.48 11.59
CA LYS A 70 12.87 41.73 12.70
C LYS A 70 13.42 40.45 13.36
N GLU A 71 12.82 39.27 13.13
CA GLU A 71 13.16 38.07 13.93
C GLU A 71 13.23 36.71 13.17
N ASN A 72 13.49 36.67 11.86
CA ASN A 72 13.65 35.41 11.11
C ASN A 72 12.45 34.42 11.18
N GLN A 73 11.26 34.85 11.61
CA GLN A 73 10.07 33.99 11.66
C GLN A 73 9.23 34.17 10.40
N TYR A 74 9.47 33.33 9.39
CA TYR A 74 8.59 33.20 8.24
C TYR A 74 7.42 32.27 8.59
N ASN A 75 6.20 32.80 8.55
CA ASN A 75 4.99 32.00 8.62
C ASN A 75 4.11 32.27 7.40
N TYR A 76 3.37 31.23 7.04
CA TYR A 76 2.43 31.22 5.93
C TYR A 76 1.03 31.11 6.51
N ARG A 77 0.13 31.97 6.05
CA ARG A 77 -1.29 31.93 6.42
C ARG A 77 -2.14 31.74 5.18
N ALA A 78 -3.13 30.86 5.26
CA ALA A 78 -4.09 30.64 4.19
C ALA A 78 -5.44 30.17 4.73
N ARG A 79 -6.48 30.20 3.89
CA ARG A 79 -7.75 29.53 4.13
C ARG A 79 -7.70 28.13 3.51
N ILE A 80 -8.08 27.14 4.30
CA ILE A 80 -8.29 25.76 3.87
C ILE A 80 -9.79 25.45 3.94
N ARG A 81 -10.27 24.63 3.01
CA ARG A 81 -11.65 24.14 2.96
C ARG A 81 -11.64 22.62 2.97
N GLN A 82 -12.54 22.04 3.74
CA GLN A 82 -12.68 20.59 3.85
C GLN A 82 -13.08 19.97 2.50
N ALA A 83 -12.38 18.90 2.10
CA ALA A 83 -12.67 18.12 0.92
C ALA A 83 -13.53 16.91 1.31
N ASP A 84 -14.82 17.15 1.51
CA ASP A 84 -15.79 16.16 2.00
C ASP A 84 -16.01 14.98 1.05
N PHE A 85 -15.65 15.14 -0.23
CA PHE A 85 -15.94 14.17 -1.26
C PHE A 85 -14.68 13.70 -1.95
N THR A 86 -14.75 12.49 -2.47
CA THR A 86 -13.76 11.96 -3.40
C THR A 86 -14.48 11.63 -4.70
N ILE A 87 -13.98 12.16 -5.82
CA ILE A 87 -14.46 11.82 -7.16
C ILE A 87 -13.50 10.84 -7.83
N LYS A 88 -14.05 9.99 -8.70
CA LYS A 88 -13.29 9.02 -9.51
C LYS A 88 -13.55 9.31 -10.97
N ILE A 89 -12.49 9.52 -11.75
CA ILE A 89 -12.57 9.77 -13.20
C ILE A 89 -11.63 8.82 -13.92
N VAL A 90 -12.09 8.21 -15.01
CA VAL A 90 -11.22 7.43 -15.89
C VAL A 90 -10.40 8.37 -16.78
N ILE A 91 -9.09 8.40 -16.58
CA ILE A 91 -8.13 9.22 -17.33
C ILE A 91 -7.04 8.29 -17.89
N ASP A 92 -6.77 8.39 -19.19
CA ASP A 92 -5.78 7.55 -19.89
C ASP A 92 -5.97 6.03 -19.69
N GLY A 93 -7.18 5.61 -19.37
CA GLY A 93 -7.54 4.21 -19.11
C GLY A 93 -7.32 3.74 -17.67
N LYS A 94 -7.09 4.65 -16.72
CA LYS A 94 -6.95 4.34 -15.29
C LYS A 94 -7.97 5.12 -14.48
N VAL A 95 -8.44 4.53 -13.37
CA VAL A 95 -9.31 5.22 -12.41
C VAL A 95 -8.45 6.13 -11.54
N GLU A 96 -8.60 7.44 -11.73
CA GLU A 96 -7.91 8.45 -10.95
C GLU A 96 -8.84 9.00 -9.86
N ILE A 97 -8.31 9.11 -8.65
CA ILE A 97 -9.07 9.43 -7.43
C ILE A 97 -8.65 10.80 -6.91
N PHE A 98 -9.61 11.70 -6.74
CA PHE A 98 -9.33 13.07 -6.31
C PHE A 98 -10.15 13.48 -5.08
N PRO A 99 -9.49 13.87 -3.97
CA PRO A 99 -10.14 14.65 -2.91
C PRO A 99 -10.69 15.95 -3.51
N SER A 100 -11.93 16.27 -3.17
CA SER A 100 -12.70 17.30 -3.84
C SER A 100 -13.68 18.01 -2.91
N ILE A 101 -13.93 19.27 -3.24
CA ILE A 101 -15.00 20.08 -2.66
C ILE A 101 -16.12 20.13 -3.70
N ILE A 102 -17.34 19.72 -3.34
CA ILE A 102 -18.51 19.75 -4.22
C ILE A 102 -19.50 20.78 -3.69
N GLU A 103 -19.93 21.70 -4.55
CA GLU A 103 -20.89 22.76 -4.24
C GLU A 103 -22.03 22.71 -5.26
N GLY A 104 -23.28 22.90 -4.83
CA GLY A 104 -24.39 23.14 -5.76
C GLY A 104 -24.30 24.53 -6.37
N GLN A 105 -24.68 24.71 -7.64
CA GLN A 105 -24.74 26.04 -8.25
C GLN A 105 -25.96 26.82 -7.77
N THR A 106 -25.82 27.69 -6.79
CA THR A 106 -26.86 28.69 -6.51
C THR A 106 -26.74 29.87 -7.48
N PHE A 107 -27.73 30.06 -8.33
CA PHE A 107 -27.88 31.29 -9.10
C PHE A 107 -28.53 32.34 -8.19
N ASP A 108 -27.73 33.27 -7.69
CA ASP A 108 -28.24 34.42 -6.95
C ASP A 108 -28.78 35.46 -7.96
N ILE A 109 -30.04 35.84 -7.83
CA ILE A 109 -30.61 36.99 -8.54
C ILE A 109 -30.76 38.11 -7.52
N ILE A 110 -30.01 39.18 -7.70
CA ILE A 110 -30.31 40.48 -7.12
C ILE A 110 -31.74 40.84 -7.56
N GLU A 111 -32.64 40.98 -6.58
CA GLU A 111 -34.11 41.23 -6.67
C GLU A 111 -35.03 39.99 -6.65
N ASN A 112 -35.27 39.50 -5.42
CA ASN A 112 -36.54 38.96 -4.93
C ASN A 112 -37.20 37.76 -5.63
N LYS A 113 -36.42 36.89 -6.28
CA LYS A 113 -36.87 35.55 -6.68
C LYS A 113 -35.81 34.51 -6.34
N ILE A 114 -36.06 33.75 -5.27
CA ILE A 114 -35.33 32.50 -5.00
C ILE A 114 -35.74 31.53 -6.12
N ILE A 115 -34.84 31.30 -7.08
CA ILE A 115 -35.01 30.18 -8.01
C ILE A 115 -34.47 28.96 -7.28
N ASP A 116 -35.35 27.99 -7.07
CA ASP A 116 -35.00 26.66 -6.60
C ASP A 116 -34.06 26.04 -7.63
N VAL A 117 -32.83 25.76 -7.21
CA VAL A 117 -31.79 25.22 -8.08
C VAL A 117 -32.19 23.78 -8.35
N SER A 118 -32.52 23.48 -9.61
CA SER A 118 -32.64 22.10 -10.06
C SER A 118 -31.38 21.34 -9.66
N SER A 119 -31.53 20.12 -9.16
CA SER A 119 -30.43 19.24 -8.73
C SER A 119 -29.48 18.82 -9.88
N ASP A 120 -29.44 19.58 -10.97
CA ASP A 120 -28.80 19.25 -12.24
C ASP A 120 -27.43 19.89 -12.42
N LYS A 121 -26.93 20.70 -11.47
CA LYS A 121 -25.62 21.37 -11.60
C LYS A 121 -24.80 21.41 -10.32
N ILE A 122 -23.51 21.08 -10.46
CA ILE A 122 -22.53 21.18 -9.39
C ILE A 122 -21.23 21.84 -9.87
N ILE A 123 -20.49 22.38 -8.91
CA ILE A 123 -19.12 22.85 -9.05
C ILE A 123 -18.23 21.92 -8.23
N VAL A 124 -17.13 21.46 -8.82
CA VAL A 124 -16.17 20.60 -8.14
C VAL A 124 -14.80 21.26 -8.14
N THR A 125 -14.23 21.48 -6.96
CA THR A 125 -12.87 22.04 -6.80
C THR A 125 -11.90 20.95 -6.35
N LEU A 126 -10.76 20.83 -7.04
CA LEU A 126 -9.71 19.86 -6.76
C LEU A 126 -8.31 20.47 -6.93
N LYS A 127 -7.29 19.78 -6.41
CA LYS A 127 -5.88 20.15 -6.58
C LYS A 127 -5.45 20.03 -8.04
N ALA A 128 -4.76 21.04 -8.56
CA ALA A 128 -4.10 20.96 -9.87
C ALA A 128 -2.84 20.08 -9.79
N SER A 129 -2.72 19.16 -10.73
CA SER A 129 -1.61 18.21 -10.90
C SER A 129 -1.49 17.83 -12.38
N ASP A 130 -0.44 17.12 -12.77
CA ASP A 130 -0.30 16.66 -14.17
C ASP A 130 -1.46 15.74 -14.60
N ILE A 131 -2.01 14.96 -13.66
CA ILE A 131 -3.13 14.05 -13.91
C ILE A 131 -4.44 14.82 -13.97
N SER A 132 -4.77 15.60 -12.95
CA SER A 132 -6.04 16.35 -12.91
C SER A 132 -6.12 17.41 -14.02
N ASN A 133 -4.98 17.90 -14.54
CA ASN A 133 -4.96 18.78 -15.72
C ASN A 133 -5.42 18.11 -17.02
N LYS A 134 -5.45 16.78 -17.09
CA LYS A 134 -5.99 16.02 -18.24
C LYS A 134 -7.51 15.94 -18.24
N ILE A 135 -8.18 16.39 -17.18
CA ILE A 135 -9.64 16.45 -17.14
C ILE A 135 -10.11 17.46 -18.20
N ILE A 136 -10.93 16.98 -19.13
CA ILE A 136 -11.51 17.76 -20.22
C ILE A 136 -13.03 17.75 -20.14
N LYS A 137 -13.65 18.64 -20.91
CA LYS A 137 -15.10 18.59 -21.15
C LYS A 137 -15.50 17.21 -21.67
N THR A 138 -16.74 16.81 -21.41
CA THR A 138 -17.36 15.51 -21.72
C THR A 138 -16.90 14.33 -20.86
N MET A 139 -15.85 14.46 -20.05
CA MET A 139 -15.55 13.45 -19.04
C MET A 139 -16.67 13.38 -18.00
N ARG A 140 -16.89 12.18 -17.45
CA ARG A 140 -17.96 11.89 -16.50
C ARG A 140 -17.38 11.29 -15.22
N PHE A 141 -18.08 11.46 -14.11
CA PHE A 141 -17.87 10.72 -12.86
C PHE A 141 -19.22 10.44 -12.21
N ILE A 142 -19.26 9.51 -11.25
CA ILE A 142 -20.44 9.25 -10.44
C ILE A 142 -20.17 9.76 -9.03
N LYS A 143 -21.11 10.53 -8.48
CA LYS A 143 -21.11 10.90 -7.06
C LYS A 143 -22.50 11.32 -6.61
N LEU A 144 -22.78 11.18 -5.32
CA LEU A 144 -24.07 11.55 -4.72
C LEU A 144 -25.27 10.79 -5.33
N GLY A 145 -25.03 9.59 -5.87
CA GLY A 145 -26.07 8.76 -6.49
C GLY A 145 -26.32 9.05 -7.98
N ASP A 146 -25.70 10.10 -8.53
CA ASP A 146 -25.91 10.52 -9.93
C ASP A 146 -24.60 10.54 -10.74
N ALA A 147 -24.74 10.45 -12.06
CA ALA A 147 -23.65 10.70 -12.99
C ALA A 147 -23.55 12.20 -13.29
N TRP A 148 -22.33 12.71 -13.36
CA TRP A 148 -22.02 14.12 -13.57
C TRP A 148 -21.07 14.27 -14.75
N LYS A 149 -21.44 15.10 -15.72
CA LYS A 149 -20.64 15.38 -16.91
C LYS A 149 -19.98 16.74 -16.81
N VAL A 150 -18.67 16.78 -17.03
CA VAL A 150 -17.89 18.02 -17.07
C VAL A 150 -18.26 18.83 -18.31
N VAL A 151 -18.81 20.02 -18.11
CA VAL A 151 -19.17 20.97 -19.19
C VAL A 151 -18.22 22.16 -19.25
N GLY A 152 -17.55 22.48 -18.13
CA GLY A 152 -16.55 23.54 -18.02
C GLY A 152 -15.37 23.13 -17.14
N VAL A 153 -14.19 23.66 -17.46
CA VAL A 153 -12.96 23.48 -16.68
C VAL A 153 -12.29 24.84 -16.56
N ASP A 154 -12.17 25.35 -15.34
CA ASP A 154 -11.46 26.58 -15.01
C ASP A 154 -10.14 26.25 -14.30
N LYS A 155 -9.05 26.79 -14.88
CA LYS A 155 -7.66 26.65 -14.43
C LYS A 155 -7.02 28.01 -14.11
N THR A 156 -7.81 29.08 -14.04
CA THR A 156 -7.33 30.45 -13.81
C THR A 156 -6.78 30.63 -12.40
N LYS A 157 -7.27 29.85 -11.42
CA LYS A 157 -6.76 29.82 -10.05
C LYS A 157 -5.60 28.83 -9.95
N LEU A 158 -4.37 29.34 -10.05
CA LEU A 158 -3.16 28.53 -9.97
C LEU A 158 -3.16 27.60 -8.74
N GLY A 159 -2.91 26.31 -8.97
CA GLY A 159 -2.94 25.27 -7.94
C GLY A 159 -4.29 24.57 -7.77
N LEU A 160 -5.38 25.12 -8.34
CA LEU A 160 -6.70 24.51 -8.32
C LEU A 160 -7.20 24.22 -9.74
N ILE A 161 -8.08 23.23 -9.85
CA ILE A 161 -8.93 23.01 -11.01
C ILE A 161 -10.37 23.05 -10.53
N ILE A 162 -11.19 23.85 -11.21
CA ILE A 162 -12.61 23.98 -10.93
C ILE A 162 -13.38 23.41 -12.11
N LEU A 163 -14.16 22.37 -11.85
CA LEU A 163 -15.04 21.74 -12.82
C LEU A 163 -16.45 22.29 -12.66
N PHE A 164 -17.07 22.63 -13.77
CA PHE A 164 -18.50 22.90 -13.85
C PHE A 164 -19.16 21.67 -14.47
N CYS A 165 -20.11 21.08 -13.77
CA CYS A 165 -20.71 19.81 -14.15
C CYS A 165 -22.23 19.92 -14.19
N ASP A 166 -22.82 19.28 -15.20
CA ASP A 166 -24.26 19.08 -15.31
C ASP A 166 -24.58 17.60 -15.00
N SER A 167 -25.75 17.31 -14.46
CA SER A 167 -26.24 15.94 -14.25
C SER A 167 -26.36 15.23 -15.60
N ASP A 168 -26.06 13.94 -15.61
CA ASP A 168 -26.10 13.08 -16.79
C ASP A 168 -26.80 11.76 -16.42
N SER A 169 -27.34 11.07 -17.43
CA SER A 169 -27.92 9.75 -17.20
C SER A 169 -26.84 8.71 -16.95
N THR A 170 -27.04 7.79 -16.00
CA THR A 170 -26.21 6.58 -15.86
C THR A 170 -26.36 5.65 -17.06
N SER A 171 -25.31 4.88 -17.37
CA SER A 171 -25.25 3.91 -18.47
C SER A 171 -24.95 2.50 -17.95
N HIS A 172 -25.21 1.49 -18.77
CA HIS A 172 -24.79 0.10 -18.51
C HIS A 172 -23.26 -0.10 -18.56
N LEU A 173 -22.52 0.90 -19.06
CA LEU A 173 -21.06 0.96 -19.07
C LEU A 173 -20.49 1.58 -17.79
N ASP A 174 -21.34 2.12 -16.92
CA ASP A 174 -20.93 2.70 -15.65
C ASP A 174 -20.89 1.60 -14.57
N ASP A 175 -19.89 1.65 -13.70
CA ASP A 175 -19.83 0.85 -12.48
C ASP A 175 -20.38 1.70 -11.32
N ILE A 176 -21.69 1.58 -11.10
CA ILE A 176 -22.42 2.37 -10.12
C ILE A 176 -22.02 1.99 -8.69
N GLU A 177 -21.76 0.70 -8.43
CA GLU A 177 -21.38 0.20 -7.10
C GLU A 177 -20.06 0.82 -6.64
N ASN A 178 -19.10 0.96 -7.55
CA ASN A 178 -17.80 1.56 -7.26
C ASN A 178 -17.73 3.07 -7.55
N GLU A 179 -18.84 3.73 -7.93
CA GLU A 179 -18.91 5.14 -8.32
C GLU A 179 -17.96 5.51 -9.49
N ILE A 180 -17.85 4.65 -10.51
CA ILE A 180 -16.99 4.87 -11.68
C ILE A 180 -17.84 5.01 -12.95
N ALA A 181 -17.86 6.21 -13.53
CA ALA A 181 -18.45 6.42 -14.85
C ALA A 181 -17.51 5.92 -15.95
N ASN A 182 -18.07 5.42 -17.06
CA ASN A 182 -17.35 4.92 -18.23
C ASN A 182 -16.28 3.87 -17.85
N ALA A 183 -16.67 2.86 -17.07
CA ALA A 183 -15.75 1.81 -16.62
C ALA A 183 -15.18 1.00 -17.80
N ASP A 184 -15.89 0.97 -18.94
CA ASP A 184 -15.43 0.40 -20.21
C ASP A 184 -14.18 1.08 -20.79
N LEU A 185 -13.91 2.33 -20.39
CA LEU A 185 -12.71 3.05 -20.82
C LEU A 185 -11.48 2.68 -20.01
N ILE A 186 -11.64 1.96 -18.89
CA ILE A 186 -10.52 1.43 -18.13
C ILE A 186 -9.81 0.47 -19.06
N LYS A 187 -8.60 0.85 -19.47
CA LYS A 187 -7.73 -0.09 -20.14
C LYS A 187 -7.38 -1.08 -19.06
N ASP A 188 -7.67 -2.35 -19.31
CA ASP A 188 -6.90 -3.40 -18.67
C ASP A 188 -5.43 -3.01 -18.91
N ASN A 189 -4.76 -2.50 -17.88
CA ASN A 189 -3.35 -2.82 -17.77
C ASN A 189 -3.31 -4.33 -17.99
N PRO A 190 -2.42 -4.88 -18.84
CA PRO A 190 -2.23 -6.32 -18.85
C PRO A 190 -2.15 -6.69 -17.39
N VAL A 191 -3.11 -7.53 -16.93
CA VAL A 191 -3.24 -7.95 -15.54
C VAL A 191 -1.83 -8.03 -15.02
N GLU A 192 -1.45 -7.12 -14.13
CA GLU A 192 -0.16 -7.24 -13.47
C GLU A 192 -0.23 -8.67 -12.95
N PRO A 193 0.57 -9.61 -13.51
CA PRO A 193 0.33 -11.03 -13.32
C PRO A 193 0.15 -11.17 -11.82
N GLU A 194 -0.94 -11.82 -11.40
CA GLU A 194 -1.16 -12.12 -9.97
C GLU A 194 0.21 -12.39 -9.40
N PRO A 195 0.66 -11.64 -8.36
CA PRO A 195 2.04 -11.71 -7.91
C PRO A 195 2.39 -13.18 -7.89
N GLU A 196 3.38 -13.59 -8.71
CA GLU A 196 3.70 -15.01 -8.87
C GLU A 196 3.62 -15.60 -7.47
N PRO A 197 2.73 -16.60 -7.23
CA PRO A 197 2.48 -17.08 -5.89
C PRO A 197 3.85 -17.25 -5.25
N GLU A 198 4.10 -16.55 -4.12
CA GLU A 198 5.43 -16.54 -3.52
C GLU A 198 5.96 -17.97 -3.61
N PRO A 199 7.13 -18.20 -4.25
CA PRO A 199 7.54 -19.53 -4.65
C PRO A 199 7.38 -20.41 -3.43
N THR A 200 6.45 -21.35 -3.50
CA THR A 200 6.02 -22.16 -2.36
C THR A 200 7.27 -22.80 -1.80
N VAL A 201 7.76 -22.29 -0.68
CA VAL A 201 9.08 -22.68 -0.17
C VAL A 201 8.94 -24.12 0.25
N ALA A 202 9.56 -25.02 -0.52
CA ALA A 202 9.55 -26.43 -0.17
C ALA A 202 10.22 -26.61 1.20
N ARG A 203 9.48 -27.16 2.16
CA ARG A 203 10.02 -27.54 3.46
C ARG A 203 10.50 -28.98 3.39
N TYR A 204 11.70 -29.23 3.88
CA TYR A 204 12.27 -30.58 3.94
C TYR A 204 12.43 -31.05 5.38
N GLU A 205 12.23 -32.34 5.61
CA GLU A 205 12.34 -32.94 6.93
C GLU A 205 13.12 -34.26 6.84
N VAL A 206 14.29 -34.31 7.47
CA VAL A 206 15.05 -35.55 7.67
C VAL A 206 14.63 -36.17 8.99
N THR A 207 14.29 -37.45 9.01
CA THR A 207 13.92 -38.21 10.21
C THR A 207 14.71 -39.52 10.29
N PRO A 208 15.35 -39.83 11.44
CA PRO A 208 16.00 -41.12 11.64
C PRO A 208 14.98 -42.22 11.85
N ILE A 209 15.23 -43.38 11.26
CA ILE A 209 14.55 -44.63 11.58
C ILE A 209 15.34 -45.29 12.72
N LEU A 210 14.78 -45.22 13.94
CA LEU A 210 15.35 -45.87 15.12
C LEU A 210 15.16 -47.38 15.00
N GLN A 211 16.25 -48.13 15.21
CA GLN A 211 16.18 -49.59 15.16
C GLN A 211 15.69 -50.15 16.50
N TYR A 212 16.05 -49.49 17.60
CA TYR A 212 15.67 -49.84 18.96
C TYR A 212 15.10 -48.62 19.69
N GLN A 213 14.28 -48.87 20.72
CA GLN A 213 13.62 -47.82 21.50
C GLN A 213 14.60 -46.89 22.24
N ASP A 214 15.77 -47.41 22.60
CA ASP A 214 16.81 -46.68 23.32
C ASP A 214 17.82 -45.98 22.37
N ASP A 215 17.64 -46.10 21.05
CA ASP A 215 18.49 -45.39 20.09
C ASP A 215 18.24 -43.89 20.18
N THR A 216 19.33 -43.13 20.24
CA THR A 216 19.26 -41.67 20.23
C THR A 216 19.15 -41.15 18.78
N PRO A 217 18.14 -40.34 18.45
CA PRO A 217 18.04 -39.70 17.13
C PRO A 217 19.29 -38.90 16.79
N TYR A 218 19.76 -39.00 15.54
CA TYR A 218 20.93 -38.26 15.03
C TYR A 218 22.21 -38.53 15.83
N GLN A 219 22.33 -39.70 16.43
CA GLN A 219 23.52 -40.11 17.14
C GLN A 219 23.85 -41.56 16.82
N ILE A 220 25.08 -41.82 16.39
CA ILE A 220 25.55 -43.14 15.97
C ILE A 220 26.80 -43.50 16.77
N TYR A 221 26.74 -44.63 17.46
CA TYR A 221 27.89 -45.18 18.18
C TYR A 221 28.81 -45.96 17.24
N PHE A 222 30.09 -46.09 17.63
CA PHE A 222 31.06 -46.89 16.91
C PHE A 222 30.54 -48.31 16.64
N ASN A 223 30.87 -48.87 15.47
CA ASN A 223 30.36 -50.16 14.98
C ASN A 223 28.83 -50.23 14.87
N SER A 224 28.14 -49.10 14.76
CA SER A 224 26.70 -49.01 14.58
C SER A 224 26.33 -48.22 13.32
N TRP A 225 25.05 -48.18 13.01
CA TRP A 225 24.48 -47.45 11.88
C TRP A 225 23.09 -46.92 12.23
N GLN A 226 22.64 -45.90 11.51
CA GLN A 226 21.26 -45.41 11.59
C GLN A 226 20.76 -45.09 10.18
N LYS A 227 19.50 -45.43 9.91
CA LYS A 227 18.83 -45.08 8.66
C LYS A 227 18.15 -43.72 8.81
N TYR A 228 18.13 -42.95 7.73
CA TYR A 228 17.48 -41.66 7.66
C TYR A 228 16.54 -41.64 6.46
N THR A 229 15.39 -41.02 6.63
CA THR A 229 14.43 -40.74 5.56
C THR A 229 14.28 -39.25 5.41
N ILE A 230 13.99 -38.79 4.20
CA ILE A 230 13.67 -37.40 3.93
C ILE A 230 12.29 -37.29 3.30
N LYS A 231 11.57 -36.24 3.70
CA LYS A 231 10.26 -35.86 3.16
C LYS A 231 10.31 -34.43 2.64
N LYS A 232 9.58 -34.17 1.56
CA LYS A 232 9.36 -32.83 0.99
C LYS A 232 7.91 -32.44 1.18
N PHE A 233 7.69 -31.21 1.61
CA PHE A 233 6.39 -30.61 1.78
C PHE A 233 6.30 -29.37 0.92
N VAL A 234 5.23 -29.27 0.13
CA VAL A 234 4.85 -28.07 -0.61
C VAL A 234 3.47 -27.68 -0.09
N ASP A 235 3.34 -26.47 0.44
CA ASP A 235 2.13 -26.00 1.12
C ASP A 235 1.63 -26.95 2.22
N ASP A 236 2.58 -27.43 3.04
CA ASP A 236 2.36 -28.41 4.13
C ASP A 236 1.81 -29.79 3.68
N VAL A 237 1.72 -30.06 2.38
CA VAL A 237 1.36 -31.37 1.82
C VAL A 237 2.61 -32.15 1.48
N GLU A 238 2.72 -33.38 1.99
CA GLU A 238 3.82 -34.29 1.64
C GLU A 238 3.75 -34.65 0.15
N VAL A 239 4.82 -34.37 -0.58
CA VAL A 239 4.97 -34.70 -2.00
C VAL A 239 6.16 -35.62 -2.21
N ASN A 240 6.16 -36.36 -3.33
CA ASN A 240 7.31 -37.17 -3.71
C ASN A 240 8.50 -36.27 -4.02
N GLY A 241 9.68 -36.64 -3.52
CA GLY A 241 10.94 -36.00 -3.85
C GLY A 241 11.97 -37.02 -4.33
N ASN A 242 12.96 -36.52 -5.05
CA ASN A 242 14.09 -37.29 -5.52
C ASN A 242 15.37 -36.69 -4.94
N PHE A 243 16.07 -37.44 -4.09
CA PHE A 243 17.16 -36.92 -3.29
C PHE A 243 18.48 -37.65 -3.53
N THR A 244 19.57 -36.89 -3.46
CA THR A 244 20.93 -37.40 -3.32
C THR A 244 21.48 -37.05 -1.95
N PHE A 245 22.43 -37.85 -1.47
CA PHE A 245 22.94 -37.76 -0.10
C PHE A 245 24.46 -37.73 -0.08
N GLU A 246 25.01 -36.83 0.72
CA GLU A 246 26.44 -36.69 0.96
C GLU A 246 26.73 -36.55 2.45
N LEU A 247 27.97 -36.88 2.84
CA LEU A 247 28.45 -36.69 4.21
C LEU A 247 29.65 -35.75 4.21
N SER A 248 29.63 -34.76 5.09
CA SER A 248 30.75 -33.82 5.26
C SER A 248 31.97 -34.43 5.96
N SER A 249 31.90 -35.69 6.39
CA SER A 249 32.91 -36.33 7.23
C SER A 249 33.33 -37.68 6.69
N THR A 250 34.63 -37.97 6.76
CA THR A 250 35.22 -39.28 6.43
C THR A 250 35.16 -40.29 7.57
N LYS A 251 34.61 -39.90 8.74
CA LYS A 251 34.47 -40.78 9.93
C LYS A 251 33.21 -41.65 9.91
N ALA A 252 32.33 -41.44 8.94
CA ALA A 252 31.17 -42.26 8.67
C ALA A 252 31.11 -42.57 7.17
N THR A 253 30.38 -43.62 6.81
CA THR A 253 30.14 -44.01 5.43
C THR A 253 28.66 -43.99 5.11
N LEU A 254 28.33 -43.55 3.90
CA LEU A 254 26.98 -43.59 3.37
C LEU A 254 26.79 -44.86 2.53
N SER A 255 25.65 -45.52 2.70
CA SER A 255 25.29 -46.77 2.03
C SER A 255 23.76 -46.87 1.90
N GLU A 256 23.27 -47.85 1.14
CA GLU A 256 21.82 -48.11 0.98
C GLU A 256 21.02 -46.83 0.61
N ALA A 257 21.59 -45.97 -0.23
CA ALA A 257 20.92 -44.74 -0.67
C ALA A 257 19.82 -45.07 -1.69
N THR A 258 18.61 -44.61 -1.40
CA THR A 258 17.48 -44.54 -2.33
C THR A 258 17.19 -43.09 -2.68
N ASN A 259 16.11 -42.82 -3.41
CA ASN A 259 15.65 -41.47 -3.69
C ASN A 259 15.08 -40.72 -2.48
N ASN A 260 14.87 -41.37 -1.33
CA ASN A 260 14.26 -40.75 -0.14
C ASN A 260 14.82 -41.27 1.20
N SER A 261 15.87 -42.09 1.16
CA SER A 261 16.48 -42.63 2.36
C SER A 261 17.95 -42.96 2.16
N CYS A 262 18.70 -42.99 3.25
CA CYS A 262 20.08 -43.48 3.24
C CYS A 262 20.42 -44.13 4.58
N LYS A 263 21.49 -44.91 4.60
CA LYS A 263 22.08 -45.47 5.81
C LYS A 263 23.45 -44.87 6.05
N VAL A 264 23.64 -44.31 7.24
CA VAL A 264 24.94 -43.81 7.71
C VAL A 264 25.51 -44.84 8.68
N SER A 265 26.72 -45.32 8.40
CA SER A 265 27.41 -46.32 9.22
C SER A 265 28.71 -45.76 9.78
N VAL A 266 29.06 -46.15 11.00
CA VAL A 266 30.27 -45.70 11.69
C VAL A 266 31.13 -46.92 12.04
N ALA A 267 32.36 -46.94 11.53
CA ALA A 267 33.34 -47.97 11.89
C ALA A 267 33.94 -47.73 13.29
N SER A 268 34.79 -48.63 13.76
CA SER A 268 35.50 -48.42 15.03
C SER A 268 36.37 -47.17 14.98
N ILE A 269 36.04 -46.17 15.80
CA ILE A 269 36.78 -44.92 15.93
C ILE A 269 36.93 -44.52 17.41
N VAL A 270 37.90 -43.65 17.71
CA VAL A 270 38.14 -43.10 19.05
C VAL A 270 37.73 -41.62 19.08
N GLY A 271 37.02 -41.20 20.12
CA GLY A 271 36.61 -39.80 20.30
C GLY A 271 35.23 -39.46 19.74
N LYS A 272 34.87 -38.18 19.78
CA LYS A 272 33.55 -37.67 19.34
C LYS A 272 33.69 -36.78 18.12
N TYR A 273 32.80 -36.97 17.14
CA TYR A 273 32.80 -36.21 15.90
C TYR A 273 31.38 -35.80 15.52
N VAL A 274 31.26 -34.87 14.59
CA VAL A 274 30.00 -34.50 13.95
C VAL A 274 30.15 -34.75 12.46
N ALA A 275 29.17 -35.40 11.84
CA ALA A 275 29.03 -35.48 10.40
C ALA A 275 27.74 -34.76 10.00
N ASN A 276 27.79 -33.92 8.99
CA ASN A 276 26.57 -33.35 8.41
C ASN A 276 26.13 -34.25 7.27
N LEU A 277 24.91 -34.76 7.38
CA LEU A 277 24.18 -35.36 6.27
C LEU A 277 23.62 -34.22 5.44
N ILE A 278 24.18 -34.05 4.24
CA ILE A 278 23.75 -33.07 3.26
C ILE A 278 22.82 -33.79 2.30
N VAL A 279 21.59 -33.31 2.20
CA VAL A 279 20.60 -33.86 1.28
C VAL A 279 20.31 -32.82 0.21
N THR A 280 20.46 -33.21 -1.05
CA THR A 280 20.23 -32.35 -2.21
C THR A 280 18.99 -32.83 -2.94
N ASP A 281 18.07 -31.92 -3.26
CA ASP A 281 16.94 -32.22 -4.13
C ASP A 281 17.48 -32.32 -5.56
N ALA A 282 17.41 -33.52 -6.14
CA ALA A 282 17.97 -33.81 -7.46
C ALA A 282 17.18 -33.15 -8.59
N ASP A 283 15.93 -32.77 -8.35
CA ASP A 283 15.08 -32.12 -9.35
C ASP A 283 15.43 -30.63 -9.47
N THR A 284 15.85 -29.99 -8.38
CA THR A 284 16.27 -28.57 -8.36
C THR A 284 17.79 -28.37 -8.34
N ASN A 285 18.56 -29.41 -8.00
CA ASN A 285 20.00 -29.35 -7.70
C ASN A 285 20.36 -28.40 -6.54
N GLU A 286 19.42 -28.13 -5.63
CA GLU A 286 19.65 -27.31 -4.45
C GLU A 286 19.78 -28.17 -3.18
N ILE A 287 20.55 -27.69 -2.20
CA ILE A 287 20.62 -28.33 -0.88
C ILE A 287 19.26 -28.19 -0.22
N ALA A 288 18.56 -29.32 -0.08
CA ALA A 288 17.25 -29.41 0.54
C ALA A 288 17.36 -29.16 2.05
N ILE A 289 18.32 -29.82 2.70
CA ILE A 289 18.55 -29.73 4.13
C ILE A 289 19.92 -30.28 4.51
N GLU A 290 20.55 -29.66 5.51
CA GLU A 290 21.71 -30.21 6.19
C GLU A 290 21.33 -30.63 7.61
N LYS A 291 21.71 -31.84 8.01
CA LYS A 291 21.43 -32.36 9.34
C LYS A 291 22.69 -32.89 10.01
N SER A 292 23.03 -32.31 11.16
CA SER A 292 24.17 -32.78 11.97
C SER A 292 23.84 -34.08 12.69
N ILE A 293 24.75 -35.04 12.57
CA ILE A 293 24.73 -36.36 13.21
C ILE A 293 25.94 -36.46 14.13
N ASN A 294 25.68 -36.76 15.40
CA ASN A 294 26.72 -36.99 16.40
C ASN A 294 27.29 -38.39 16.27
N ILE A 295 28.62 -38.50 16.17
CA ILE A 295 29.32 -39.77 16.08
C ILE A 295 30.07 -40.02 17.39
N MET A 296 29.76 -41.14 18.02
CA MET A 296 30.25 -41.50 19.36
C MET A 296 31.23 -42.67 19.26
N GLY A 297 32.52 -42.36 19.29
CA GLY A 297 33.60 -43.34 19.35
C GLY A 297 33.70 -44.05 20.71
N ARG A 298 34.61 -45.03 20.75
CA ARG A 298 35.02 -45.73 21.98
C ARG A 298 35.79 -44.81 22.92
#